data_AF-A0A6P1Y3S8-F1
#
_entry.id   AF-A0A6P1Y3S8-F1
#
_cell.length_a   1.000
_cell.length_b   1.000
_cell.length_c   1.000
_cell.angle_alpha   90.00
_cell.angle_beta   90.00
_cell.angle_gamma   90.00
#
_symmetry.space_group_name_H-M   'P 1'
#
loop_
_entity.id
_entity.type
_entity.pdbx_description
1 polymer ?
#
loop_
_entity_poly.entity_id
_entity_poly.type
_entity_poly.pdbx_seq_one_letter_code
_entity_poly.pdbx_strand_id
1 'polypeptide(L)'
;MENGETFEAYLKKSNLSQNTLTSYVWTVKYYTEHYDSVSKENLLAYKGYLIEFFKPKTVNLRIQGINKYLQFIHKEQLQLKFVKVQQKNFLENVISNADYQFLKSSLKKDGNREWYFVVWFLAATGARVSELIQIKVEHVKLGYFDLYSKGGKLRRLYIPKILKEEALQWLESVGRQSGYLFLNRFEKHITTRGIAQQLKSYARKYGINEKVVYPHSFRHRYAKNFLEKFNDISLLADLMGHESIETTRIYLRRTASEQRELVDSIVTW
;
A
#
# COMPACT_ATOMS: atom_id res chain seq x y z
N MET A 1 -39.48 -5.51 10.28
CA MET A 1 -38.47 -4.46 10.52
C MET A 1 -38.42 -4.25 12.02
N GLU A 2 -37.68 -5.09 12.73
CA GLU A 2 -37.49 -4.96 14.18
C GLU A 2 -36.06 -4.47 14.40
N ASN A 3 -35.95 -3.33 15.07
CA ASN A 3 -34.77 -2.47 15.23
C ASN A 3 -34.45 -1.61 14.00
N GLY A 4 -34.86 -0.34 14.02
CA GLY A 4 -34.52 0.70 13.05
C GLY A 4 -33.03 1.10 13.00
N GLU A 5 -32.13 0.13 13.20
CA GLU A 5 -30.70 0.30 13.02
C GLU A 5 -30.38 0.44 11.53
N THR A 6 -29.53 1.40 11.16
CA THR A 6 -29.08 1.53 9.77
C THR A 6 -27.98 0.53 9.45
N PHE A 7 -27.85 0.14 8.19
CA PHE A 7 -26.75 -0.74 7.76
C PHE A 7 -25.37 -0.16 8.10
N GLU A 8 -25.22 1.17 8.04
CA GLU A 8 -23.99 1.84 8.46
C GLU A 8 -23.70 1.65 9.96
N ALA A 9 -24.71 1.81 10.82
CA ALA A 9 -24.58 1.57 12.26
C ALA A 9 -24.22 0.12 12.57
N TYR A 10 -24.86 -0.84 11.88
CA TYR A 10 -24.49 -2.26 11.95
C TYR A 10 -23.02 -2.51 11.57
N LEU A 11 -22.52 -1.87 10.51
CA LEU A 11 -21.12 -1.99 10.11
C LEU A 11 -20.15 -1.34 11.11
N LYS A 12 -20.53 -0.24 11.78
CA LYS A 12 -19.68 0.41 12.80
C LYS A 12 -19.44 -0.44 14.03
N LYS A 13 -20.37 -1.36 14.35
CA LYS A 13 -20.17 -2.40 15.38
C LYS A 13 -19.08 -3.40 14.98
N SER A 14 -18.73 -3.48 13.69
CA SER A 14 -17.63 -4.29 13.20
C SER A 14 -16.33 -3.48 13.16
N ASN A 15 -15.20 -4.11 13.50
CA ASN A 15 -13.86 -3.48 13.50
C ASN A 15 -13.29 -3.19 12.09
N LEU A 16 -14.11 -2.70 11.15
CA LEU A 16 -13.76 -2.40 9.77
C LEU A 16 -12.93 -1.10 9.66
N SER A 17 -12.15 -0.98 8.59
CA SER A 17 -11.50 0.30 8.26
C SER A 17 -12.52 1.30 7.70
N GLN A 18 -12.30 2.60 7.86
CA GLN A 18 -13.17 3.64 7.32
C GLN A 18 -13.39 3.50 5.80
N ASN A 19 -12.34 3.15 5.06
CA ASN A 19 -12.42 2.92 3.61
C ASN A 19 -13.29 1.71 3.28
N THR A 20 -13.16 0.61 4.04
CA THR A 20 -14.00 -0.58 3.86
C THR A 20 -15.46 -0.28 4.14
N LEU A 21 -15.74 0.44 5.23
CA LEU A 21 -17.09 0.87 5.59
C LEU A 21 -17.70 1.73 4.49
N THR A 22 -16.98 2.75 4.03
CA THR A 22 -17.42 3.62 2.93
C THR A 22 -17.72 2.82 1.67
N SER A 23 -16.85 1.87 1.31
CA SER A 23 -17.07 0.99 0.14
C SER A 23 -18.32 0.13 0.29
N TYR A 24 -18.57 -0.44 1.47
CA TYR A 24 -19.74 -1.31 1.69
C TYR A 24 -21.04 -0.51 1.67
N VAL A 25 -21.09 0.63 2.36
CA VAL A 25 -22.26 1.51 2.38
C VAL A 25 -22.60 1.97 0.96
N TRP A 26 -21.60 2.44 0.21
CA TRP A 26 -21.79 2.84 -1.19
C TRP A 26 -22.32 1.69 -2.05
N THR A 27 -21.76 0.48 -1.87
CA THR A 27 -22.16 -0.72 -2.63
C THR A 27 -23.64 -1.04 -2.43
N VAL A 28 -24.09 -1.02 -1.17
CA VAL A 28 -25.48 -1.31 -0.83
C VAL A 28 -26.40 -0.21 -1.34
N LYS A 29 -26.03 1.06 -1.13
CA LYS A 29 -26.79 2.20 -1.65
C LYS A 29 -27.02 2.08 -3.16
N TYR A 30 -25.94 1.82 -3.90
CA TYR A 30 -26.02 1.62 -5.34
C TYR A 30 -26.97 0.48 -5.70
N TYR A 31 -26.86 -0.67 -5.03
CA TYR A 31 -27.75 -1.80 -5.28
C TYR A 31 -29.22 -1.44 -5.00
N THR A 32 -29.53 -0.84 -3.86
CA THR A 32 -30.91 -0.50 -3.49
C THR A 32 -31.53 0.59 -4.35
N GLU A 33 -30.73 1.44 -5.00
CA GLU A 33 -31.19 2.47 -5.93
C GLU A 33 -31.46 1.93 -7.35
N HIS A 34 -30.88 0.78 -7.72
CA HIS A 34 -30.92 0.25 -9.08
C HIS A 34 -31.68 -1.08 -9.20
N TYR A 35 -32.07 -1.69 -8.08
CA TYR A 35 -32.79 -2.96 -8.04
C TYR A 35 -33.95 -2.87 -7.06
N ASP A 36 -35.16 -3.14 -7.53
CA ASP A 36 -36.41 -2.94 -6.78
C ASP A 36 -36.57 -3.92 -5.60
N SER A 37 -35.83 -5.03 -5.62
CA SER A 37 -35.89 -6.02 -4.55
C SER A 37 -34.60 -6.81 -4.38
N VAL A 38 -34.42 -7.37 -3.19
CA VAL A 38 -33.37 -8.35 -2.90
C VAL A 38 -33.88 -9.74 -3.29
N SER A 39 -33.56 -10.15 -4.53
CA SER A 39 -33.85 -11.46 -5.11
C SER A 39 -32.59 -12.11 -5.66
N LYS A 40 -32.60 -13.43 -5.85
CA LYS A 40 -31.46 -14.16 -6.44
C LYS A 40 -31.14 -13.64 -7.84
N GLU A 41 -32.16 -13.32 -8.63
CA GLU A 41 -32.02 -12.78 -9.98
C GLU A 41 -31.32 -11.43 -9.99
N ASN A 42 -31.80 -10.47 -9.18
CA ASN A 42 -31.20 -9.13 -9.08
C ASN A 42 -29.77 -9.16 -8.53
N LEU A 43 -29.49 -10.03 -7.56
CA LEU A 43 -28.14 -10.22 -7.03
C LEU A 43 -27.17 -10.79 -8.09
N LEU A 44 -27.64 -11.70 -8.95
CA LEU A 44 -26.86 -12.24 -10.05
C LEU A 44 -26.67 -11.21 -11.17
N ALA A 45 -27.69 -10.43 -11.51
CA ALA A 45 -27.60 -9.32 -12.46
C ALA A 45 -26.58 -8.28 -11.98
N TYR A 46 -26.65 -7.88 -10.70
CA TYR A 46 -25.67 -6.99 -10.09
C TYR A 46 -24.26 -7.57 -10.14
N LYS A 47 -24.09 -8.85 -9.83
CA LYS A 47 -22.79 -9.52 -9.96
C LYS A 47 -22.28 -9.50 -11.40
N GLY A 48 -23.15 -9.71 -12.38
CA GLY A 48 -22.83 -9.61 -13.81
C GLY A 48 -22.28 -8.24 -14.17
N TYR A 49 -23.02 -7.18 -13.81
CA TYR A 49 -22.58 -5.79 -13.96
C TYR A 49 -21.22 -5.54 -13.30
N LEU A 50 -21.01 -6.04 -12.07
CA LEU A 50 -19.72 -5.88 -11.41
C LEU A 50 -18.57 -6.53 -12.20
N ILE A 51 -18.78 -7.74 -12.72
CA ILE A 51 -17.77 -8.48 -13.48
C ILE A 51 -17.43 -7.77 -14.79
N GLU A 52 -18.42 -7.17 -15.44
CA GLU A 52 -18.26 -6.47 -16.71
C GLU A 52 -17.42 -5.19 -16.56
N PHE A 53 -17.68 -4.39 -15.53
CA PHE A 53 -17.10 -3.04 -15.41
C PHE A 53 -15.94 -2.92 -14.42
N PHE A 54 -15.68 -3.93 -13.58
CA PHE A 54 -14.70 -3.82 -12.51
C PHE A 54 -13.72 -4.99 -12.47
N LYS A 55 -12.49 -4.70 -12.00
CA LYS A 55 -11.47 -5.73 -11.79
C LYS A 55 -11.93 -6.72 -10.70
N PRO A 56 -11.56 -8.02 -10.80
CA PRO A 56 -12.03 -9.06 -9.87
C PRO A 56 -11.84 -8.75 -8.37
N LYS A 57 -10.77 -8.04 -7.98
CA LYS A 57 -10.57 -7.60 -6.59
C LYS A 57 -11.65 -6.61 -6.12
N THR A 58 -12.01 -5.65 -6.97
CA THR A 58 -13.09 -4.68 -6.70
C THR A 58 -14.43 -5.38 -6.68
N VAL A 59 -14.67 -6.32 -7.61
CA VAL A 59 -15.87 -7.17 -7.60
C VAL A 59 -16.02 -7.89 -6.27
N ASN A 60 -14.97 -8.56 -5.80
CA ASN A 60 -15.02 -9.28 -4.53
C ASN A 60 -15.21 -8.36 -3.32
N LEU A 61 -14.61 -7.16 -3.30
CA LEU A 61 -14.86 -6.18 -2.25
C LEU A 61 -16.34 -5.79 -2.18
N ARG A 62 -16.97 -5.55 -3.34
CA ARG A 62 -18.39 -5.20 -3.43
C ARG A 62 -19.30 -6.38 -3.11
N ILE A 63 -18.98 -7.58 -3.58
CA ILE A 63 -19.67 -8.82 -3.19
C ILE A 63 -19.64 -8.98 -1.66
N GLN A 64 -18.50 -8.71 -1.01
CA GLN A 64 -18.43 -8.78 0.45
C GLN A 64 -19.32 -7.74 1.13
N GLY A 65 -19.41 -6.52 0.57
CA GLY A 65 -20.36 -5.50 1.04
C GLY A 65 -21.82 -5.96 0.95
N ILE A 66 -22.22 -6.53 -0.19
CA ILE A 66 -23.55 -7.12 -0.37
C ILE A 66 -23.79 -8.29 0.57
N ASN A 67 -22.83 -9.21 0.72
CA ASN A 67 -22.98 -10.36 1.61
C ASN A 67 -23.13 -9.94 3.09
N LYS A 68 -22.48 -8.84 3.50
CA LYS A 68 -22.67 -8.22 4.81
C LYS A 68 -24.05 -7.58 4.96
N TYR A 69 -24.57 -6.98 3.89
CA TYR A 69 -25.94 -6.47 3.87
C TYR A 69 -26.98 -7.57 3.96
N LEU A 70 -26.76 -8.68 3.25
CA LEU A 70 -27.63 -9.86 3.32
C LEU A 70 -27.66 -10.45 4.74
N GLN A 71 -26.53 -10.46 5.47
CA GLN A 71 -26.51 -10.81 6.89
C GLN A 71 -27.33 -9.84 7.74
N PHE A 72 -27.19 -8.54 7.49
CA PHE A 72 -27.93 -7.50 8.21
C PHE A 72 -29.46 -7.62 8.03
N ILE A 73 -29.93 -8.03 6.85
CA ILE A 73 -31.36 -8.21 6.57
C ILE A 73 -31.85 -9.66 6.72
N HIS A 74 -31.04 -10.55 7.33
CA HIS A 74 -31.35 -11.97 7.56
C HIS A 74 -31.71 -12.76 6.28
N LYS A 75 -30.93 -12.56 5.22
CA LYS A 75 -31.03 -13.26 3.92
C LYS A 75 -29.72 -13.93 3.51
N GLU A 76 -29.01 -14.55 4.45
CA GLU A 76 -27.71 -15.20 4.23
C GLU A 76 -27.74 -16.28 3.15
N GLN A 77 -28.88 -16.95 2.96
CA GLN A 77 -29.08 -17.95 1.91
C GLN A 77 -28.91 -17.39 0.48
N LEU A 78 -28.97 -16.08 0.30
CA LEU A 78 -28.79 -15.40 -0.99
C LEU A 78 -27.35 -14.92 -1.23
N GLN A 79 -26.39 -15.25 -0.34
CA GLN A 79 -25.02 -14.76 -0.46
C GLN A 79 -24.36 -15.14 -1.79
N LEU A 80 -23.68 -14.16 -2.36
CA LEU A 80 -22.98 -14.28 -3.63
C LEU A 80 -21.60 -14.92 -3.41
N LYS A 81 -21.28 -15.92 -4.23
CA LYS A 81 -19.93 -16.49 -4.30
C LYS A 81 -18.96 -15.47 -4.89
N PHE A 82 -17.77 -15.38 -4.31
CA PHE A 82 -16.67 -14.59 -4.86
C PHE A 82 -16.24 -15.07 -6.24
N VAL A 83 -15.71 -14.16 -7.03
CA VAL A 83 -15.03 -14.45 -8.29
C VAL A 83 -13.61 -14.93 -7.97
N LYS A 84 -13.16 -15.99 -8.66
CA LYS A 84 -11.77 -16.45 -8.53
C LYS A 84 -10.82 -15.37 -9.05
N VAL A 85 -9.87 -14.96 -8.21
CA VAL A 85 -8.82 -14.02 -8.61
C VAL A 85 -7.53 -14.81 -8.74
N GLN A 86 -7.02 -14.95 -9.96
CA GLN A 86 -5.69 -15.51 -10.15
C GLN A 86 -4.67 -14.56 -9.54
N GLN A 87 -3.85 -15.06 -8.62
CA GLN A 87 -2.75 -14.28 -8.10
C GLN A 87 -1.68 -14.15 -9.18
N LYS A 88 -1.31 -12.92 -9.53
CA LYS A 88 -0.17 -12.70 -10.41
C LYS A 88 1.09 -13.19 -9.69
N ASN A 89 1.84 -14.05 -10.36
CA ASN A 89 3.07 -14.64 -9.84
C ASN A 89 4.30 -13.75 -10.03
N PHE A 90 4.13 -12.43 -10.20
CA PHE A 90 5.24 -11.52 -10.46
C PHE A 90 4.90 -10.09 -10.02
N LEU A 91 5.95 -9.30 -9.80
CA LEU A 91 5.83 -7.88 -9.50
C LEU A 91 5.78 -7.10 -10.82
N GLU A 92 4.76 -6.26 -10.97
CA GLU A 92 4.67 -5.31 -12.08
C GLU A 92 5.04 -3.92 -11.58
N ASN A 93 5.64 -3.12 -12.47
CA ASN A 93 5.88 -1.70 -12.27
C ASN A 93 6.77 -1.34 -11.06
N VAL A 94 7.80 -2.14 -10.78
CA VAL A 94 8.80 -1.81 -9.76
C VAL A 94 9.87 -0.91 -10.37
N ILE A 95 10.20 0.18 -9.68
CA ILE A 95 11.19 1.15 -10.12
C ILE A 95 12.57 0.52 -10.16
N SER A 96 13.30 0.80 -11.25
CA SER A 96 14.76 0.81 -11.38
C SER A 96 15.62 0.95 -10.12
N ASN A 97 16.76 0.28 -9.95
CA ASN A 97 17.79 0.88 -9.07
C ASN A 97 18.40 2.10 -9.77
N ALA A 98 18.65 1.99 -11.09
CA ALA A 98 19.08 3.11 -11.92
C ALA A 98 18.07 4.25 -11.90
N ASP A 99 16.79 3.99 -12.17
CA ASP A 99 15.75 5.03 -12.15
C ASP A 99 15.57 5.66 -10.76
N TYR A 100 15.67 4.86 -9.68
CA TYR A 100 15.63 5.36 -8.31
C TYR A 100 16.78 6.33 -8.03
N GLN A 101 18.01 5.94 -8.35
CA GLN A 101 19.20 6.79 -8.13
C GLN A 101 19.13 8.05 -9.00
N PHE A 102 18.68 7.91 -10.25
CA PHE A 102 18.49 9.04 -11.17
C PHE A 102 17.42 10.02 -10.66
N LEU A 103 16.25 9.53 -10.24
CA LEU A 103 15.20 10.36 -9.64
C LEU A 103 15.71 11.09 -8.40
N LYS A 104 16.36 10.35 -7.49
CA LYS A 104 16.88 10.90 -6.23
C LYS A 104 17.94 11.98 -6.50
N SER A 105 18.92 11.71 -7.36
CA SER A 105 19.98 12.67 -7.69
C SER A 105 19.44 13.91 -8.41
N SER A 106 18.49 13.74 -9.34
CA SER A 106 17.84 14.85 -10.06
C SER A 106 17.06 15.76 -9.11
N LEU A 107 16.32 15.19 -8.15
CA LEU A 107 15.63 15.97 -7.12
C LEU A 107 16.60 16.80 -6.27
N LYS A 108 17.74 16.22 -5.87
CA LYS A 108 18.79 16.91 -5.11
C LYS A 108 19.41 18.05 -5.93
N LYS A 109 19.72 17.80 -7.21
CA LYS A 109 20.30 18.78 -8.14
C LYS A 109 19.38 19.98 -8.36
N ASP A 110 18.08 19.74 -8.49
CA ASP A 110 17.08 20.79 -8.71
C ASP A 110 16.68 21.54 -7.42
N GLY A 111 17.35 21.28 -6.29
CA GLY A 111 17.01 21.92 -5.01
C GLY A 111 15.76 21.37 -4.32
N ASN A 112 15.12 20.32 -4.85
CA ASN A 112 13.93 19.71 -4.27
C ASN A 112 14.27 18.76 -3.10
N ARG A 113 14.94 19.29 -2.07
CA ARG A 113 15.49 18.52 -0.93
C ARG A 113 14.45 17.73 -0.17
N GLU A 114 13.27 18.29 0.09
CA GLU A 114 12.21 17.55 0.79
C GLU A 114 11.80 16.28 0.01
N TRP A 115 11.67 16.39 -1.32
CA TRP A 115 11.31 15.25 -2.17
C TRP A 115 12.45 14.26 -2.37
N TYR A 116 13.70 14.72 -2.36
CA TYR A 116 14.88 13.85 -2.25
C TYR A 116 14.76 12.93 -1.02
N PHE A 117 14.41 13.49 0.15
CA PHE A 117 14.20 12.70 1.35
C PHE A 117 12.93 11.84 1.29
N VAL A 118 11.83 12.31 0.71
CA VAL A 118 10.63 11.46 0.51
C VAL A 118 11.00 10.19 -0.26
N VAL A 119 11.71 10.34 -1.39
CA VAL A 119 12.13 9.21 -2.23
C VAL A 119 13.10 8.29 -1.49
N TRP A 120 14.06 8.86 -0.76
CA TRP A 120 15.04 8.06 -0.03
C TRP A 120 14.41 7.29 1.14
N PHE A 121 13.56 7.93 1.96
CA PHE A 121 12.85 7.25 3.04
C PHE A 121 11.96 6.12 2.53
N LEU A 122 11.21 6.33 1.43
CA LEU A 122 10.39 5.28 0.81
C LEU A 122 11.21 4.06 0.40
N ALA A 123 12.41 4.26 -0.16
CA ALA A 123 13.26 3.19 -0.67
C ALA A 123 14.18 2.55 0.39
N ALA A 124 14.40 3.23 1.53
CA ALA A 124 15.37 2.79 2.54
C ALA A 124 14.76 2.26 3.84
N THR A 125 13.50 2.59 4.14
CA THR A 125 12.83 2.15 5.38
C THR A 125 11.83 1.03 5.16
N GLY A 126 11.43 0.80 3.90
CA GLY A 126 10.33 -0.09 3.57
C GLY A 126 8.96 0.42 4.03
N ALA A 127 8.80 1.65 4.53
CA ALA A 127 7.53 2.17 5.03
C ALA A 127 6.41 2.16 3.98
N ARG A 128 5.16 1.91 4.41
CA ARG A 128 3.99 2.25 3.60
C ARG A 128 3.84 3.77 3.53
N VAL A 129 3.23 4.30 2.46
CA VAL A 129 3.02 5.76 2.34
C VAL A 129 2.22 6.34 3.50
N SER A 130 1.25 5.59 4.04
CA SER A 130 0.46 5.98 5.21
C SER A 130 1.29 6.05 6.49
N GLU A 131 2.38 5.28 6.58
CA GLU A 131 3.31 5.27 7.71
C GLU A 131 4.35 6.39 7.52
N LEU A 132 4.86 6.56 6.30
CA LEU A 132 5.81 7.62 5.94
C LEU A 132 5.32 9.02 6.34
N ILE A 133 4.05 9.34 6.03
CA ILE A 133 3.50 10.66 6.36
C ILE A 133 3.38 10.89 7.88
N GLN A 134 3.44 9.84 8.70
CA GLN A 134 3.37 9.94 10.16
C GLN A 134 4.75 10.09 10.81
N ILE A 135 5.84 9.93 10.04
CA ILE A 135 7.19 10.14 10.55
C ILE A 135 7.34 11.61 10.95
N LYS A 136 7.94 11.83 12.11
CA LYS A 136 8.23 13.14 12.65
C LYS A 136 9.73 13.32 12.86
N VAL A 137 10.17 14.56 13.05
CA VAL A 137 11.58 14.90 13.30
C VAL A 137 12.13 14.14 14.51
N GLU A 138 11.31 13.94 15.55
CA GLU A 138 11.70 13.20 16.75
C GLU A 138 12.04 11.74 16.43
N HIS A 139 11.31 11.10 15.51
CA HIS A 139 11.61 9.75 15.05
C HIS A 139 12.93 9.68 14.29
N VAL A 140 13.26 10.71 13.49
CA VAL A 140 14.57 10.80 12.81
C VAL A 140 15.70 10.92 13.84
N LYS A 141 15.53 11.77 14.86
CA LYS A 141 16.48 11.91 15.97
C LYS A 141 16.70 10.59 16.73
N LEU A 142 15.63 9.84 16.99
CA LEU A 142 15.69 8.51 17.60
C LEU A 142 16.32 7.46 16.66
N GLY A 143 16.09 7.58 15.35
CA GLY A 143 16.53 6.62 14.33
C GLY A 143 15.53 5.49 14.07
N TYR A 144 14.33 5.57 14.61
CA TYR A 144 13.26 4.62 14.35
C TYR A 144 11.87 5.24 14.58
N PHE A 145 10.85 4.58 14.02
CA PHE A 145 9.45 4.91 14.21
C PHE A 145 8.65 3.64 14.55
N ASP A 146 8.03 3.64 15.72
CA ASP A 146 7.23 2.52 16.21
C ASP A 146 5.78 2.62 15.75
N LEU A 147 5.29 1.53 15.15
CA LEU A 147 3.95 1.38 14.61
C LEU A 147 3.18 0.36 15.44
N TYR A 148 2.03 0.77 15.96
CA TYR A 148 1.11 -0.11 16.65
C TYR A 148 0.01 -0.57 15.71
N SER A 149 -0.14 -1.89 15.59
CA SER A 149 -1.18 -2.51 14.77
C SER A 149 -2.35 -3.01 15.62
N LYS A 150 -3.48 -3.32 14.96
CA LYS A 150 -4.67 -3.87 15.65
C LYS A 150 -4.26 -5.14 16.41
N GLY A 151 -4.58 -5.20 17.70
CA GLY A 151 -4.16 -6.30 18.59
C GLY A 151 -2.87 -6.05 19.37
N GLY A 152 -2.36 -4.82 19.41
CA GLY A 152 -1.25 -4.43 20.30
C GLY A 152 0.15 -4.83 19.80
N LYS A 153 0.26 -5.42 18.60
CA LYS A 153 1.56 -5.78 18.03
C LYS A 153 2.34 -4.52 17.61
N LEU A 154 3.54 -4.41 18.16
CA LEU A 154 4.53 -3.38 17.86
C LEU A 154 5.38 -3.79 16.66
N ARG A 155 5.52 -2.89 15.68
CA ARG A 155 6.49 -3.00 14.59
C ARG A 155 7.37 -1.76 14.56
N ARG A 156 8.68 -1.94 14.54
CA ARG A 156 9.64 -0.84 14.41
C ARG A 156 10.07 -0.64 12.96
N LEU A 157 9.95 0.58 12.46
CA LEU A 157 10.60 1.04 11.23
C LEU A 157 11.95 1.65 11.58
N TYR A 158 13.04 1.04 11.12
CA TYR A 158 14.38 1.58 11.32
C TYR A 158 14.73 2.61 10.24
N ILE A 159 15.34 3.73 10.66
CA ILE A 159 15.88 4.75 9.77
C ILE A 159 17.39 4.50 9.68
N PRO A 160 17.92 4.09 8.51
CA PRO A 160 19.34 3.81 8.36
C PRO A 160 20.23 4.99 8.79
N LYS A 161 21.37 4.69 9.41
CA LYS A 161 22.30 5.68 9.99
C LYS A 161 22.63 6.84 9.03
N ILE A 162 23.03 6.53 7.79
CA ILE A 162 23.38 7.53 6.77
C ILE A 162 22.17 8.41 6.41
N LEU A 163 20.99 7.81 6.26
CA LEU A 163 19.75 8.56 5.99
C LEU A 163 19.41 9.50 7.15
N LYS A 164 19.53 9.01 8.39
CA LYS A 164 19.32 9.80 9.60
C LYS A 164 20.26 11.02 9.63
N GLU A 165 21.56 10.80 9.43
CA GLU A 165 22.58 11.86 9.49
C GLU A 165 22.32 12.95 8.42
N GLU A 166 22.11 12.57 7.15
CA GLU A 166 21.81 13.55 6.10
C GLU A 166 20.46 14.27 6.34
N ALA A 167 19.45 13.56 6.85
CA ALA A 167 18.15 14.15 7.13
C ALA A 167 18.23 15.18 8.26
N LEU A 168 19.00 14.91 9.31
CA LEU A 168 19.20 15.86 10.41
C LEU A 168 19.91 17.13 9.97
N GLN A 169 20.96 17.01 9.14
CA GLN A 169 21.64 18.18 8.55
C GLN A 169 20.70 19.02 7.69
N TRP A 170 19.85 18.36 6.88
CA TRP A 170 18.85 19.07 6.10
C TRP A 170 17.81 19.77 6.99
N LEU A 171 17.31 19.10 8.03
CA LEU A 171 16.35 19.67 8.97
C LEU A 171 16.91 20.90 9.69
N GLU A 172 18.18 20.86 10.07
CA GLU A 172 18.90 22.01 10.63
C GLU A 172 18.98 23.17 9.64
N SER A 173 19.34 22.90 8.37
CA SER A 173 19.43 23.93 7.32
C SER A 173 18.12 24.65 7.02
N VAL A 174 16.97 24.03 7.33
CA VAL A 174 15.63 24.61 7.16
C VAL A 174 15.01 25.03 8.50
N GLY A 175 15.76 25.00 9.60
CA GLY A 175 15.30 25.41 10.94
C GLY A 175 14.17 24.55 11.54
N ARG A 176 13.96 23.31 11.06
CA ARG A 176 12.85 22.44 11.50
C ARG A 176 13.29 21.49 12.61
N GLN A 177 12.87 21.77 13.85
CA GLN A 177 13.30 20.98 15.02
C GLN A 177 12.29 19.93 15.51
N SER A 178 11.03 20.04 15.12
CA SER A 178 9.92 19.19 15.60
C SER A 178 8.81 19.04 14.56
N GLY A 179 7.87 18.12 14.81
CA GLY A 179 6.68 17.93 13.99
C GLY A 179 6.86 16.99 12.80
N TYR A 180 5.86 16.94 11.91
CA TYR A 180 5.87 16.00 10.77
C TYR A 180 7.08 16.25 9.86
N LEU A 181 7.73 15.16 9.45
CA LEU A 181 8.94 15.19 8.64
C LEU A 181 8.67 15.79 7.26
N PHE A 182 7.55 15.42 6.65
CA PHE A 182 7.15 15.84 5.31
C PHE A 182 5.87 16.65 5.36
N LEU A 183 5.92 17.84 4.76
CA LEU A 183 4.81 18.77 4.71
C LEU A 183 4.34 18.95 3.27
N ASN A 184 3.19 19.58 3.10
CA ASN A 184 2.74 20.06 1.80
C ASN A 184 3.23 21.49 1.56
N ARG A 185 2.96 22.05 0.38
CA ARG A 185 3.32 23.43 0.02
C ARG A 185 2.74 24.53 0.92
N PHE A 186 1.76 24.20 1.76
CA PHE A 186 1.15 25.10 2.74
C PHE A 186 1.64 24.81 4.17
N GLU A 187 2.77 24.10 4.30
CA GLU A 187 3.39 23.71 5.57
C GLU A 187 2.48 22.86 6.49
N LYS A 188 1.44 22.25 5.92
CA LYS A 188 0.56 21.33 6.63
C LYS A 188 0.95 19.89 6.36
N HIS A 189 0.41 18.98 7.17
CA HIS A 189 0.59 17.54 6.99
C HIS A 189 0.26 17.10 5.55
N ILE A 190 1.20 16.41 4.91
CA ILE A 190 1.01 15.93 3.53
C ILE A 190 0.12 14.68 3.50
N THR A 191 -0.75 14.61 2.49
CA THR A 191 -1.61 13.45 2.30
C THR A 191 -0.92 12.37 1.46
N THR A 192 -1.36 11.12 1.63
CA THR A 192 -0.89 9.99 0.81
C THR A 192 -1.13 10.22 -0.69
N ARG A 193 -2.28 10.83 -1.04
CA ARG A 193 -2.61 11.22 -2.42
C ARG A 193 -1.66 12.31 -2.93
N GLY A 194 -1.33 13.29 -2.08
CA GLY A 194 -0.36 14.35 -2.41
C GLY A 194 1.01 13.78 -2.76
N ILE A 195 1.52 12.84 -1.96
CA ILE A 195 2.77 12.12 -2.27
C ILE A 195 2.67 11.40 -3.60
N ALA A 196 1.62 10.60 -3.81
CA ALA A 196 1.47 9.83 -5.03
C ALA A 196 1.41 10.72 -6.28
N GLN A 197 0.65 11.83 -6.25
CA GLN A 197 0.54 12.75 -7.38
C GLN A 197 1.85 13.47 -7.67
N GLN A 198 2.53 13.97 -6.64
CA GLN A 198 3.76 14.72 -6.85
C GLN A 198 4.90 13.82 -7.36
N LEU A 199 4.98 12.58 -6.88
CA LEU A 199 5.91 11.59 -7.42
C LEU A 199 5.70 11.35 -8.93
N LYS A 200 4.45 11.29 -9.39
CA LYS A 200 4.13 11.19 -10.84
C LYS A 200 4.54 12.45 -11.60
N SER A 201 4.35 13.62 -10.98
CA SER A 201 4.78 14.89 -11.56
C SER A 201 6.30 14.90 -11.81
N TYR A 202 7.10 14.47 -10.83
CA TYR A 202 8.55 14.34 -11.01
C TYR A 202 8.95 13.26 -12.00
N ALA A 203 8.22 12.14 -12.05
CA ALA A 203 8.45 11.12 -13.05
C ALA A 203 8.31 11.69 -14.47
N ARG A 204 7.23 12.44 -14.74
CA ARG A 204 7.05 13.16 -16.03
C ARG A 204 8.15 14.17 -16.28
N LYS A 205 8.49 15.00 -15.28
CA LYS A 205 9.54 16.02 -15.39
C LYS A 205 10.88 15.43 -15.81
N TYR A 206 11.26 14.28 -15.24
CA TYR A 206 12.55 13.65 -15.48
C TYR A 206 12.52 12.54 -16.55
N GLY A 207 11.41 12.38 -17.27
CA GLY A 207 11.29 11.36 -18.32
C GLY A 207 11.31 9.92 -17.83
N ILE A 208 10.98 9.69 -16.55
CA ILE A 208 10.90 8.35 -15.95
C ILE A 208 9.50 7.79 -16.19
N ASN A 209 9.39 6.49 -16.51
CA ASN A 209 8.10 5.84 -16.68
C ASN A 209 7.21 6.05 -15.45
N GLU A 210 6.13 6.81 -15.63
CA GLU A 210 5.21 7.13 -14.55
C GLU A 210 4.69 5.87 -13.87
N LYS A 211 4.43 4.79 -14.61
CA LYS A 211 3.85 3.56 -14.07
C LYS A 211 4.68 2.99 -12.93
N VAL A 212 6.00 3.18 -12.93
CA VAL A 212 6.90 2.64 -11.88
C VAL A 212 7.15 3.61 -10.72
N VAL A 213 6.80 4.89 -10.85
CA VAL A 213 7.07 5.91 -9.83
C VAL A 213 5.83 6.13 -8.96
N TYR A 214 5.71 5.35 -7.88
CA TYR A 214 4.65 5.46 -6.87
C TYR A 214 5.11 4.82 -5.56
N PRO A 215 4.53 5.15 -4.39
CA PRO A 215 5.10 4.76 -3.10
C PRO A 215 5.36 3.26 -2.91
N HIS A 216 4.42 2.40 -3.31
CA HIS A 216 4.57 0.95 -3.18
C HIS A 216 5.69 0.38 -4.05
N SER A 217 5.99 1.01 -5.19
CA SER A 217 7.12 0.60 -6.04
C SER A 217 8.47 0.79 -5.34
N PHE A 218 8.67 1.89 -4.61
CA PHE A 218 9.86 2.10 -3.78
C PHE A 218 9.95 1.11 -2.62
N ARG A 219 8.81 0.77 -2.00
CA ARG A 219 8.74 -0.30 -0.99
C ARG A 219 9.11 -1.67 -1.58
N HIS A 220 8.70 -1.96 -2.82
CA HIS A 220 9.13 -3.18 -3.52
C HIS A 220 10.63 -3.15 -3.82
N ARG A 221 11.19 -1.98 -4.20
CA ARG A 221 12.64 -1.80 -4.38
C ARG A 221 13.40 -2.05 -3.07
N TYR A 222 12.91 -1.56 -1.94
CA TYR A 222 13.48 -1.86 -0.62
C TYR A 222 13.56 -3.37 -0.38
N ALA A 223 12.45 -4.08 -0.57
CA ALA A 223 12.36 -5.52 -0.37
C ALA A 223 13.32 -6.32 -1.26
N LYS A 224 13.39 -5.98 -2.56
CA LYS A 224 14.33 -6.60 -3.49
C LYS A 224 15.77 -6.37 -3.07
N ASN A 225 16.16 -5.12 -2.82
CA ASN A 225 17.52 -4.78 -2.41
C ASN A 225 17.90 -5.42 -1.06
N PHE A 226 16.94 -5.59 -0.14
CA PHE A 226 17.17 -6.31 1.11
C PHE A 226 17.52 -7.78 0.82
N LEU A 227 16.68 -8.50 0.07
CA LEU A 227 16.90 -9.93 -0.22
C LEU A 227 18.13 -10.19 -1.09
N GLU A 228 18.46 -9.27 -2.00
CA GLU A 228 19.69 -9.32 -2.81
C GLU A 228 20.95 -9.25 -1.92
N LYS A 229 20.90 -8.49 -0.82
CA LYS A 229 22.03 -8.33 0.11
C LYS A 229 22.02 -9.30 1.28
N PHE A 230 20.83 -9.68 1.72
CA PHE A 230 20.58 -10.52 2.88
C PHE A 230 19.31 -11.32 2.67
N ASN A 231 19.48 -12.58 2.27
CA ASN A 231 18.40 -13.46 1.82
C ASN A 231 17.59 -14.06 2.99
N ASP A 232 17.06 -13.21 3.86
CA ASP A 232 16.17 -13.57 4.98
C ASP A 232 14.77 -13.00 4.74
N ILE A 233 13.88 -13.86 4.22
CA ILE A 233 12.48 -13.50 3.95
C ILE A 233 11.67 -13.29 5.22
N SER A 234 11.99 -14.00 6.31
CA SER A 234 11.25 -13.93 7.57
C SER A 234 11.49 -12.57 8.23
N LEU A 235 12.77 -12.19 8.36
CA LEU A 235 13.14 -10.87 8.86
C LEU A 235 12.56 -9.75 7.98
N LEU A 236 12.61 -9.90 6.65
CA LEU A 236 12.00 -8.93 5.76
C LEU A 236 10.48 -8.80 5.99
N ALA A 237 9.77 -9.92 6.18
CA ALA A 237 8.33 -9.90 6.45
C ALA A 237 8.01 -9.12 7.74
N ASP A 238 8.80 -9.32 8.79
CA ASP A 238 8.67 -8.62 10.07
C ASP A 238 8.93 -7.11 9.91
N LEU A 239 10.03 -6.73 9.26
CA LEU A 239 10.38 -5.32 9.01
C LEU A 239 9.30 -4.60 8.18
N MET A 240 8.75 -5.30 7.19
CA MET A 240 7.68 -4.78 6.34
C MET A 240 6.31 -4.79 7.05
N GLY A 241 6.13 -5.59 8.10
CA GLY A 241 4.85 -5.74 8.78
C GLY A 241 3.83 -6.45 7.90
N HIS A 242 4.22 -7.59 7.36
CA HIS A 242 3.33 -8.51 6.67
C HIS A 242 2.82 -9.55 7.65
N GLU A 243 1.49 -9.74 7.73
CA GLU A 243 0.89 -10.74 8.61
C GLU A 243 1.16 -12.18 8.15
N SER A 244 1.57 -12.35 6.89
CA SER A 244 1.91 -13.64 6.30
C SER A 244 3.14 -13.53 5.42
N ILE A 245 4.06 -14.48 5.57
CA ILE A 245 5.25 -14.66 4.72
C ILE A 245 4.84 -14.80 3.24
N GLU A 246 3.66 -15.31 2.93
CA GLU A 246 3.15 -15.42 1.56
C GLU A 246 3.11 -14.06 0.85
N THR A 247 2.83 -12.99 1.60
CA THR A 247 2.83 -11.62 1.09
C THR A 247 4.24 -11.16 0.70
N THR A 248 5.27 -11.67 1.38
CA THR A 248 6.68 -11.37 1.12
C THR A 248 7.26 -12.28 0.03
N ARG A 249 6.70 -13.49 -0.19
CA ARG A 249 7.19 -14.44 -1.19
C ARG A 249 7.21 -13.87 -2.61
N ILE A 250 6.35 -12.89 -2.90
CA ILE A 250 6.33 -12.18 -4.19
C ILE A 250 7.69 -11.56 -4.57
N TYR A 251 8.57 -11.26 -3.59
CA TYR A 251 9.90 -10.68 -3.82
C TYR A 251 10.98 -11.70 -4.18
N LEU A 252 10.80 -12.97 -3.79
CA LEU A 252 11.72 -14.06 -4.13
C LEU A 252 11.49 -14.61 -5.55
N ARG A 253 10.45 -14.12 -6.24
CA ARG A 253 10.04 -14.69 -7.52
C ARG A 253 11.05 -14.32 -8.60
N ARG A 254 11.75 -15.36 -9.04
CA ARG A 254 12.63 -15.38 -10.21
C ARG A 254 11.84 -15.86 -11.43
N THR A 255 12.23 -15.41 -12.61
CA THR A 255 11.77 -15.96 -13.88
C THR A 255 12.24 -17.41 -14.05
N ALA A 256 11.61 -18.16 -14.95
CA ALA A 256 12.04 -19.54 -15.24
C ALA A 256 13.48 -19.60 -15.74
N SER A 257 13.92 -18.62 -16.54
CA SER A 257 15.31 -18.51 -17.00
C SER A 257 16.28 -18.26 -15.85
N GLU A 258 15.98 -17.29 -14.96
CA GLU A 258 16.80 -17.01 -13.78
C GLU A 258 16.87 -18.21 -12.81
N GLN A 259 15.78 -18.99 -12.70
CA GLN A 259 15.78 -20.22 -11.92
C GLN A 259 16.67 -21.28 -12.55
N ARG A 260 16.59 -21.45 -13.87
CA ARG A 260 17.42 -22.41 -14.60
C ARG A 260 18.90 -22.06 -14.53
N GLU A 261 19.27 -20.81 -14.80
CA GLU A 261 20.66 -20.34 -14.66
C GLU A 261 21.20 -20.57 -13.25
N LEU A 262 20.38 -20.30 -12.23
CA LEU A 262 20.78 -20.55 -10.85
C LEU A 262 20.96 -22.04 -10.56
N VAL A 263 20.03 -22.89 -11.01
CA VAL A 263 20.13 -24.34 -10.85
C VAL A 263 21.36 -24.87 -11.58
N ASP A 264 21.59 -24.45 -12.83
CA ASP A 264 22.77 -24.83 -13.62
C ASP A 264 24.08 -24.37 -12.94
N SER A 265 24.07 -23.23 -12.23
CA SER A 265 25.24 -22.73 -11.49
C SER A 265 25.50 -23.42 -10.15
N ILE A 266 24.46 -24.01 -9.53
CA ILE A 266 24.55 -24.64 -8.21
C ILE A 266 24.71 -26.16 -8.32
N VAL A 267 23.98 -26.79 -9.25
CA VAL A 267 23.93 -28.24 -9.45
C VAL A 267 24.93 -28.60 -10.54
N THR A 268 26.19 -28.74 -10.15
CA THR A 268 27.31 -29.03 -11.07
C THR A 268 27.84 -30.46 -10.95
N TRP A 269 27.06 -31.38 -10.36
CA TRP A 269 27.40 -32.78 -10.14
C TRP A 269 26.47 -33.73 -10.89
#